data_AF-A0A7Y5VFJ6-F1
#
_entry.id   AF-A0A7Y5VFJ6-F1
#
_cell.length_a   1.000
_cell.length_b   1.000
_cell.length_c   1.000
_cell.angle_alpha   90.00
_cell.angle_beta   90.00
_cell.angle_gamma   90.00
#
_symmetry.space_group_name_H-M   'P 1'
#
loop_
_entity.id
_entity.type
_entity.pdbx_description
1 polymer ?
#
loop_
_entity_poly.entity_id
_entity_poly.type
_entity_poly.pdbx_seq_one_letter_code
_entity_poly.pdbx_strand_id
1 'polypeptide(L)'
;MTTDNERFKVILHDARLISLSKFQMVEAKFGATNADLIALGKEIDTSVGLFNDPAVWASPIPFEEDQIAAFMVEIDQCDPGDLPGYLKLMRRFLAYLKDNVLKASSEERKSVSISDFNLKVLDALLTTQRNITGRKMFFKNQGIDLDTNAQFIPMQKAQAEVLSVYRNALNNNTVQSTEMDAVLFKRIGDFIKQATLLPNFLNFYGMFTTSMKNKIPHQA
;
A
#
# COMPACT_ATOMS: atom_id res chain seq x y z
N MET A 1 -9.03 2.21 -20.62
CA MET A 1 -9.11 1.57 -19.28
C MET A 1 -7.91 0.64 -19.16
N THR A 2 -7.03 0.92 -18.20
CA THR A 2 -5.77 0.18 -17.97
C THR A 2 -5.99 -0.80 -16.82
N THR A 3 -5.34 -1.97 -16.84
CA THR A 3 -5.49 -3.02 -15.80
C THR A 3 -4.16 -3.37 -15.10
N ASP A 4 -3.17 -2.49 -15.22
CA ASP A 4 -1.84 -2.68 -14.63
C ASP A 4 -1.83 -2.24 -13.16
N ASN A 5 -1.79 -3.22 -12.26
CA ASN A 5 -1.77 -2.99 -10.82
C ASN A 5 -0.53 -2.25 -10.34
N GLU A 6 0.63 -2.43 -10.96
CA GLU A 6 1.84 -1.68 -10.57
C GLU A 6 1.73 -0.23 -11.02
N ARG A 7 1.21 0.02 -12.22
CA ARG A 7 0.90 1.38 -12.69
C ARG A 7 -0.12 2.06 -11.79
N PHE A 8 -1.19 1.35 -11.42
CA PHE A 8 -2.22 1.89 -10.53
C PHE A 8 -1.67 2.19 -9.13
N LYS A 9 -0.79 1.34 -8.57
CA LYS A 9 -0.12 1.60 -7.28
C LYS A 9 0.69 2.89 -7.30
N VAL A 10 1.44 3.13 -8.38
CA VAL A 10 2.23 4.36 -8.56
C VAL A 10 1.31 5.58 -8.57
N ILE A 11 0.26 5.55 -9.38
CA ILE A 11 -0.69 6.67 -9.50
C ILE A 11 -1.46 6.90 -8.19
N LEU A 12 -1.89 5.83 -7.51
CA LEU A 12 -2.57 5.92 -6.22
C LEU A 12 -1.66 6.51 -5.14
N HIS A 13 -0.36 6.15 -5.17
CA HIS A 13 0.64 6.72 -4.28
C HIS A 13 0.81 8.23 -4.51
N ASP A 14 0.94 8.65 -5.77
CA ASP A 14 1.11 10.06 -6.12
C ASP A 14 -0.14 10.88 -5.77
N ALA A 15 -1.33 10.34 -6.05
CA ALA A 15 -2.59 10.95 -5.67
C ALA A 15 -2.72 11.11 -4.15
N ARG A 16 -2.22 10.14 -3.37
CA ARG A 16 -2.17 10.22 -1.92
C ARG A 16 -1.24 11.32 -1.43
N LEU A 17 -0.06 11.47 -2.04
CA LEU A 17 0.89 12.52 -1.66
C LEU A 17 0.31 13.92 -1.90
N ILE A 18 -0.29 14.14 -3.08
CA ILE A 18 -0.93 15.42 -3.42
C ILE A 18 -2.09 15.71 -2.47
N SER A 19 -2.95 14.72 -2.23
CA SER A 19 -4.07 14.85 -1.29
C SER A 19 -3.62 15.19 0.12
N LEU A 20 -2.55 14.54 0.61
CA LEU A 20 -2.00 14.79 1.94
C LEU A 20 -1.39 16.20 2.04
N SER A 21 -0.62 16.61 1.03
CA SER A 21 -0.04 17.95 0.98
C SER A 21 -1.13 19.02 1.02
N LYS A 22 -2.19 18.86 0.21
CA LYS A 22 -3.31 19.80 0.21
C LYS A 22 -4.08 19.79 1.53
N PHE A 23 -4.33 18.62 2.11
CA PHE A 23 -4.97 18.48 3.41
C PHE A 23 -4.22 19.26 4.49
N GLN A 24 -2.89 19.16 4.54
CA GLN A 24 -2.06 19.90 5.50
C GLN A 24 -2.16 21.42 5.31
N MET A 25 -2.25 21.90 4.07
CA MET A 25 -2.44 23.33 3.79
C MET A 25 -3.81 23.84 4.27
N VAL A 26 -4.87 23.06 4.06
CA VAL A 26 -6.23 23.39 4.53
C VAL A 26 -6.29 23.30 6.07
N GLU A 27 -5.67 22.27 6.67
CA GLU A 27 -5.56 22.11 8.11
C GLU A 27 -4.81 23.27 8.79
N ALA A 28 -3.72 23.75 8.19
CA ALA A 28 -2.99 24.91 8.69
C ALA A 28 -3.86 26.19 8.70
N LYS A 29 -4.85 26.29 7.80
CA LYS A 29 -5.71 27.46 7.65
C LYS A 29 -6.97 27.41 8.54
N PHE A 30 -7.56 26.23 8.69
CA PHE A 30 -8.82 26.04 9.43
C PHE A 30 -8.66 25.38 10.81
N GLY A 31 -7.46 24.91 11.13
CA GLY A 31 -7.10 24.29 12.40
C GLY A 31 -7.35 22.78 12.45
N ALA A 32 -6.44 22.06 13.09
CA ALA A 32 -6.49 20.60 13.26
C ALA A 32 -7.69 20.10 14.10
N THR A 33 -8.38 20.98 14.81
CA THR A 33 -9.58 20.67 15.60
C THR A 33 -10.89 20.86 14.81
N ASN A 34 -10.81 21.28 13.55
CA ASN A 34 -11.98 21.44 12.71
C ASN A 34 -12.69 20.09 12.47
N ALA A 35 -13.97 20.02 12.85
CA ALA A 35 -14.74 18.77 12.82
C ALA A 35 -14.87 18.17 11.40
N ASP A 36 -15.01 19.01 10.37
CA ASP A 36 -15.13 18.55 8.99
C ASP A 36 -13.81 17.99 8.45
N LEU A 37 -12.68 18.59 8.83
CA LEU A 37 -11.36 18.06 8.48
C LEU A 37 -11.06 16.76 9.21
N ILE A 38 -11.44 16.63 10.48
CA ILE A 38 -11.31 15.36 11.22
C ILE A 38 -12.18 14.27 10.56
N ALA A 39 -13.40 14.60 10.16
CA ALA A 39 -14.28 13.67 9.46
C ALA A 39 -13.69 13.27 8.11
N LEU A 40 -13.21 14.23 7.33
CA LEU A 40 -12.56 13.95 6.05
C LEU A 40 -11.29 13.11 6.22
N GLY A 41 -10.46 13.37 7.24
CA GLY A 41 -9.28 12.56 7.54
C GLY A 41 -9.63 11.09 7.78
N LYS A 42 -10.71 10.83 8.56
CA LYS A 42 -11.24 9.47 8.74
C LYS A 42 -11.76 8.85 7.44
N GLU A 43 -12.44 9.63 6.59
CA GLU A 43 -12.92 9.18 5.28
C GLU A 43 -11.76 8.79 4.34
N ILE A 44 -10.69 9.59 4.32
CA ILE A 44 -9.46 9.32 3.56
C ILE A 44 -8.80 8.04 4.08
N ASP A 45 -8.57 7.93 5.39
CA ASP A 45 -7.95 6.76 6.01
C ASP A 45 -8.75 5.49 5.76
N THR A 46 -10.08 5.58 5.78
CA THR A 46 -10.96 4.45 5.46
C THR A 46 -10.83 4.06 3.99
N SER A 47 -10.97 5.01 3.07
CA SER A 47 -11.03 4.73 1.63
C SER A 47 -9.69 4.30 1.05
N VAL A 48 -8.60 4.99 1.41
CA VAL A 48 -7.23 4.56 1.09
C VAL A 48 -6.87 3.29 1.84
N GLY A 49 -7.42 3.12 3.04
CA GLY A 49 -7.34 1.91 3.86
C GLY A 49 -7.77 0.65 3.12
N LEU A 50 -8.81 0.73 2.28
CA LEU A 50 -9.30 -0.40 1.49
C LEU A 50 -8.26 -0.89 0.48
N PHE A 51 -7.44 0.00 -0.08
CA PHE A 51 -6.33 -0.38 -0.97
C PHE A 51 -5.13 -0.95 -0.20
N ASN A 52 -5.15 -0.97 1.12
CA ASN A 52 -4.17 -1.76 1.85
C ASN A 52 -4.52 -3.24 1.88
N ASP A 53 -5.78 -3.62 1.65
CA ASP A 53 -6.20 -5.01 1.58
C ASP A 53 -5.55 -5.69 0.36
N PRO A 54 -4.68 -6.70 0.57
CA PRO A 54 -4.03 -7.40 -0.53
C PRO A 54 -5.00 -8.10 -1.48
N ALA A 55 -6.21 -8.43 -1.03
CA ALA A 55 -7.25 -9.03 -1.86
C ALA A 55 -7.73 -8.05 -2.95
N VAL A 56 -7.59 -6.73 -2.75
CA VAL A 56 -7.89 -5.73 -3.78
C VAL A 56 -6.97 -5.86 -4.99
N TRP A 57 -5.72 -6.22 -4.74
CA TRP A 57 -4.68 -6.36 -5.76
C TRP A 57 -4.59 -7.76 -6.35
N ALA A 58 -5.47 -8.67 -5.94
CA ALA A 58 -5.55 -10.05 -6.40
C ALA A 58 -5.83 -10.17 -7.89
N SER A 59 -6.59 -9.22 -8.43
CA SER A 59 -7.01 -9.18 -9.81
C SER A 59 -6.53 -7.88 -10.45
N PRO A 60 -6.31 -7.86 -11.77
CA PRO A 60 -6.06 -6.63 -12.51
C PRO A 60 -7.17 -5.63 -12.21
N ILE A 61 -6.82 -4.48 -11.67
CA ILE A 61 -7.78 -3.45 -11.31
C ILE A 61 -7.98 -2.57 -12.54
N PRO A 62 -9.19 -2.53 -13.13
CA PRO A 62 -9.45 -1.60 -14.21
C PRO A 62 -9.50 -0.17 -13.65
N PHE A 63 -8.73 0.74 -14.22
CA PHE A 63 -8.72 2.15 -13.84
C PHE A 63 -8.58 3.07 -15.05
N GLU A 64 -9.04 4.30 -14.89
CA GLU A 64 -8.85 5.39 -15.85
C GLU A 64 -7.78 6.35 -15.33
N GLU A 65 -6.58 6.22 -15.89
CA GLU A 65 -5.41 7.02 -15.53
C GLU A 65 -5.66 8.53 -15.67
N ASP A 66 -6.21 8.94 -16.81
CA ASP A 66 -6.51 10.34 -17.11
C ASP A 66 -7.50 10.94 -16.10
N GLN A 67 -8.47 10.15 -15.63
CA GLN A 67 -9.45 10.62 -14.67
C GLN A 67 -8.84 10.79 -13.27
N ILE A 68 -7.94 9.90 -12.86
CA ILE A 68 -7.21 10.06 -11.60
C ILE A 68 -6.25 11.25 -11.68
N ALA A 69 -5.54 11.41 -12.80
CA ALA A 69 -4.66 12.55 -13.03
C ALA A 69 -5.43 13.88 -13.02
N ALA A 70 -6.65 13.92 -13.59
CA ALA A 70 -7.52 15.08 -13.51
C ALA A 70 -7.88 15.43 -12.05
N PHE A 71 -8.26 14.44 -11.23
CA PHE A 71 -8.49 14.67 -9.80
C PHE A 71 -7.24 15.18 -9.08
N MET A 72 -6.06 14.64 -9.38
CA MET A 72 -4.80 15.10 -8.80
C MET A 72 -4.55 16.59 -9.09
N VAL A 73 -4.77 17.02 -10.34
CA VAL A 73 -4.63 18.43 -10.76
C VAL A 73 -5.68 19.30 -10.08
N GLU A 74 -6.95 18.88 -10.04
CA GLU A 74 -8.01 19.61 -9.36
C GLU A 74 -7.71 19.79 -7.87
N ILE A 75 -7.21 18.74 -7.19
CA ILE A 75 -6.88 18.79 -5.77
C ILE A 75 -5.70 19.74 -5.53
N ASP A 76 -4.67 19.67 -6.37
CA ASP A 76 -3.50 20.55 -6.25
C ASP A 76 -3.85 22.03 -6.50
N GLN A 77 -4.77 22.30 -7.42
CA GLN A 77 -5.20 23.66 -7.76
C GLN A 77 -6.30 24.22 -6.86
N CYS A 78 -6.90 23.39 -6.01
CA CYS A 78 -7.95 23.84 -5.08
C CYS A 78 -7.42 24.93 -4.14
N ASP A 79 -8.19 26.01 -3.97
CA ASP A 79 -7.89 27.06 -3.00
C ASP A 79 -7.97 26.49 -1.57
N PRO A 80 -6.86 26.49 -0.81
CA PRO A 80 -6.88 26.03 0.57
C PRO A 80 -7.78 26.86 1.50
N GLY A 81 -8.27 28.03 1.06
CA GLY A 81 -9.26 28.86 1.74
C GLY A 81 -10.73 28.52 1.47
N ASP A 82 -11.03 27.64 0.52
CA ASP A 82 -12.39 27.19 0.24
C ASP A 82 -12.60 25.78 0.84
N LEU A 83 -12.83 25.73 2.16
CA LEU A 83 -13.08 24.47 2.86
C LEU A 83 -14.27 23.69 2.24
N PRO A 84 -15.45 24.28 1.98
CA PRO A 84 -16.54 23.58 1.32
C PRO A 84 -16.17 23.00 -0.06
N GLY A 85 -15.47 23.77 -0.89
CA GLY A 85 -15.00 23.32 -2.20
C GLY A 85 -14.02 22.14 -2.09
N TYR A 86 -13.05 22.25 -1.19
CA TYR A 86 -12.07 21.19 -0.92
C TYR A 86 -12.73 19.90 -0.42
N LEU A 87 -13.63 19.98 0.57
CA LEU A 87 -14.35 18.81 1.11
C LEU A 87 -15.16 18.11 0.00
N LYS A 88 -15.84 18.88 -0.84
CA LYS A 88 -16.62 18.34 -1.97
C LYS A 88 -15.73 17.63 -2.98
N LEU A 89 -14.59 18.23 -3.33
CA LEU A 89 -13.63 17.66 -4.27
C LEU A 89 -13.02 16.36 -3.73
N MET A 90 -12.52 16.37 -2.49
CA MET A 90 -11.95 15.18 -1.87
C MET A 90 -12.96 14.05 -1.78
N ARG A 91 -14.20 14.32 -1.37
CA ARG A 91 -15.26 13.31 -1.33
C ARG A 91 -15.59 12.73 -2.72
N ARG A 92 -15.58 13.55 -3.78
CA ARG A 92 -15.74 13.06 -5.16
C ARG A 92 -14.60 12.13 -5.55
N PHE A 93 -13.36 12.48 -5.21
CA PHE A 93 -12.20 11.64 -5.49
C PHE A 93 -12.27 10.29 -4.73
N LEU A 94 -12.59 10.32 -3.43
CA LEU A 94 -12.74 9.10 -2.63
C LEU A 94 -13.89 8.22 -3.12
N ALA A 95 -15.02 8.82 -3.50
CA ALA A 95 -16.14 8.10 -4.10
C ALA A 95 -15.74 7.46 -5.44
N TYR A 96 -14.98 8.17 -6.28
CA TYR A 96 -14.47 7.62 -7.53
C TYR A 96 -13.60 6.37 -7.30
N LEU A 97 -12.66 6.43 -6.36
CA LEU A 97 -11.84 5.28 -5.98
C LEU A 97 -12.68 4.10 -5.45
N LYS A 98 -13.73 4.38 -4.69
CA LYS A 98 -14.58 3.33 -4.13
C LYS A 98 -15.50 2.69 -5.19
N ASP A 99 -16.19 3.51 -5.97
CA ASP A 99 -17.29 3.06 -6.81
C ASP A 99 -16.84 2.59 -8.18
N ASN A 100 -15.73 3.11 -8.71
CA ASN A 100 -15.26 2.75 -10.06
C ASN A 100 -14.06 1.80 -10.03
N VAL A 101 -13.24 1.86 -8.99
CA VAL A 101 -12.02 1.04 -8.90
C VAL A 101 -12.25 -0.18 -8.00
N LEU A 102 -12.71 0.02 -6.75
CA LEU A 102 -12.92 -1.09 -5.81
C LEU A 102 -14.14 -1.95 -6.18
N LYS A 103 -15.23 -1.35 -6.64
CA LYS A 103 -16.43 -2.10 -7.03
C LYS A 103 -16.21 -2.92 -8.30
N ALA A 104 -15.56 -2.36 -9.32
CA ALA A 104 -15.20 -3.08 -10.54
C ALA A 104 -14.29 -4.29 -10.23
N SER A 105 -13.28 -4.09 -9.38
CA SER A 105 -12.42 -5.20 -8.92
C SER A 105 -13.17 -6.25 -8.08
N SER A 106 -14.30 -5.91 -7.44
CA SER A 106 -15.09 -6.84 -6.63
C SER A 106 -16.10 -7.65 -7.47
N GLU A 107 -16.59 -7.08 -8.58
CA GLU A 107 -17.53 -7.75 -9.49
C GLU A 107 -16.84 -8.83 -10.35
N GLU A 108 -15.54 -8.64 -10.68
CA GLU A 108 -14.71 -9.68 -11.33
C GLU A 108 -14.25 -10.81 -10.37
N ARG A 109 -14.23 -10.55 -9.06
CA ARG A 109 -13.79 -11.53 -8.02
C ARG A 109 -14.76 -12.68 -7.75
N LYS A 110 -15.88 -12.79 -8.47
CA LYS A 110 -16.94 -13.79 -8.22
C LYS A 110 -16.60 -15.27 -8.51
N SER A 111 -15.34 -15.66 -8.76
CA SER A 111 -15.02 -17.06 -9.10
C SER A 111 -13.93 -17.77 -8.27
N VAL A 112 -13.25 -17.13 -7.31
CA VAL A 112 -12.26 -17.83 -6.45
C VAL A 112 -12.35 -17.34 -5.01
N SER A 113 -12.87 -18.19 -4.12
CA SER A 113 -12.83 -17.95 -2.67
C SER A 113 -11.41 -18.16 -2.17
N ILE A 114 -10.70 -17.08 -1.82
CA ILE A 114 -9.37 -17.13 -1.21
C ILE A 114 -9.44 -17.88 0.13
N SER A 115 -8.47 -18.74 0.43
CA SER A 115 -8.44 -19.46 1.72
C SER A 115 -8.15 -18.52 2.90
N ASP A 116 -8.74 -18.79 4.07
CA ASP A 116 -8.55 -17.99 5.29
C ASP A 116 -7.08 -17.86 5.72
N PHE A 117 -6.27 -18.90 5.51
CA PHE A 117 -4.84 -18.85 5.82
C PHE A 117 -4.05 -18.01 4.82
N ASN A 118 -4.43 -18.01 3.54
CA ASN A 118 -3.84 -17.09 2.57
C ASN A 118 -4.16 -15.64 2.93
N LEU A 119 -5.38 -15.34 3.39
CA LEU A 119 -5.75 -14.01 3.90
C LEU A 119 -4.89 -13.61 5.11
N LYS A 120 -4.68 -14.51 6.08
CA LYS A 120 -3.79 -14.26 7.24
C LYS A 120 -2.34 -13.98 6.82
N VAL A 121 -1.82 -14.72 5.84
CA VAL A 121 -0.47 -14.46 5.32
C VAL A 121 -0.41 -13.11 4.61
N LEU A 122 -1.40 -12.80 3.77
CA LEU A 122 -1.49 -11.52 3.07
C LEU A 122 -1.46 -10.33 4.04
N ASP A 123 -2.22 -10.40 5.14
CA ASP A 123 -2.19 -9.38 6.21
C ASP A 123 -0.80 -9.27 6.89
N ALA A 124 -0.15 -10.40 7.17
CA ALA A 124 1.19 -10.43 7.73
C ALA A 124 2.24 -9.81 6.78
N LEU A 125 2.12 -10.04 5.46
CA LEU A 125 2.99 -9.40 4.45
C LEU A 125 2.79 -7.88 4.43
N LEU A 126 1.54 -7.41 4.51
CA LEU A 126 1.22 -5.97 4.56
C LEU A 126 1.82 -5.30 5.81
N THR A 127 1.60 -5.91 6.98
CA THR A 127 2.16 -5.42 8.25
C THR A 127 3.68 -5.34 8.19
N THR A 128 4.32 -6.35 7.58
CA THR A 128 5.78 -6.35 7.38
C THR A 128 6.25 -5.21 6.48
N GLN A 129 5.54 -4.91 5.39
CA GLN A 129 5.85 -3.77 4.51
C GLN A 129 5.73 -2.41 5.22
N ARG A 130 4.73 -2.25 6.10
CA ARG A 130 4.63 -1.07 6.98
C ARG A 130 5.83 -0.96 7.92
N ASN A 131 6.25 -2.07 8.52
CA ASN A 131 7.43 -2.10 9.38
C ASN A 131 8.73 -1.78 8.62
N ILE A 132 8.89 -2.27 7.38
CA ILE A 132 10.00 -1.90 6.50
C ILE A 132 10.00 -0.38 6.27
N THR A 133 8.85 0.18 5.89
CA THR A 133 8.72 1.62 5.60
C THR A 133 9.06 2.47 6.82
N GLY A 134 8.51 2.14 8.00
CA GLY A 134 8.85 2.81 9.25
C GLY A 134 10.33 2.70 9.60
N ARG A 135 10.94 1.54 9.31
CA ARG A 135 12.37 1.33 9.56
C ARG A 135 13.27 2.08 8.58
N LYS A 136 12.85 2.27 7.32
CA LYS A 136 13.53 3.18 6.37
C LYS A 136 13.58 4.61 6.90
N MET A 137 12.45 5.12 7.39
CA MET A 137 12.40 6.46 8.00
C MET A 137 13.32 6.56 9.23
N PHE A 138 13.34 5.53 10.08
CA PHE A 138 14.24 5.48 11.22
C PHE A 138 15.72 5.61 10.80
N PHE A 139 16.17 4.84 9.79
CA PHE A 139 17.55 4.93 9.33
C PHE A 139 17.88 6.28 8.69
N LYS A 140 16.94 6.85 7.92
CA LYS A 140 17.07 8.20 7.36
C LYS A 140 17.29 9.25 8.45
N ASN A 141 16.54 9.16 9.56
CA ASN A 141 16.71 10.04 10.72
C ASN A 141 18.05 9.82 11.46
N GLN A 142 18.71 8.69 11.25
CA GLN A 142 20.06 8.37 11.76
C GLN A 142 21.17 8.71 10.74
N GLY A 143 20.83 9.40 9.64
CA GLY A 143 21.79 9.78 8.60
C GLY A 143 22.12 8.65 7.60
N ILE A 144 21.40 7.53 7.63
CA ILE A 144 21.56 6.42 6.70
C ILE A 144 20.39 6.45 5.71
N ASP A 145 20.64 6.93 4.49
CA ASP A 145 19.64 6.89 3.43
C ASP A 145 19.66 5.55 2.70
N LEU A 146 18.61 4.75 2.90
CA LEU A 146 18.48 3.44 2.26
C LEU A 146 18.17 3.54 0.77
N ASP A 147 17.61 4.66 0.28
CA ASP A 147 17.29 4.84 -1.13
C ASP A 147 18.54 5.02 -2.01
N THR A 148 19.69 5.31 -1.38
CA THR A 148 21.00 5.41 -2.04
C THR A 148 21.98 4.31 -1.57
N ASN A 149 21.55 3.41 -0.69
CA ASN A 149 22.42 2.39 -0.12
C ASN A 149 22.67 1.24 -1.11
N ALA A 150 23.95 1.06 -1.48
CA ALA A 150 24.38 0.08 -2.49
C ALA A 150 24.04 -1.39 -2.15
N GLN A 151 23.91 -1.74 -0.87
CA GLN A 151 23.51 -3.09 -0.46
C GLN A 151 21.99 -3.26 -0.51
N PHE A 152 21.24 -2.22 -0.14
CA PHE A 152 19.78 -2.29 -0.02
C PHE A 152 19.07 -2.23 -1.38
N ILE A 153 19.50 -1.36 -2.30
CA ILE A 153 18.88 -1.19 -3.63
C ILE A 153 18.66 -2.53 -4.37
N PRO A 154 19.68 -3.40 -4.55
CA PRO A 154 19.47 -4.67 -5.24
C PRO A 154 18.54 -5.62 -4.46
N MET A 155 18.60 -5.61 -3.12
CA MET A 155 17.70 -6.40 -2.28
C MET A 155 16.25 -5.93 -2.44
N GLN A 156 16.03 -4.62 -2.51
CA GLN A 156 14.71 -4.02 -2.67
C GLN A 156 14.08 -4.39 -4.01
N LYS A 157 14.85 -4.30 -5.09
CA LYS A 157 14.40 -4.71 -6.42
C LYS A 157 14.03 -6.20 -6.45
N ALA A 158 14.92 -7.06 -5.95
CA ALA A 158 14.66 -8.50 -5.90
C ALA A 158 13.43 -8.86 -5.04
N GLN A 159 13.22 -8.16 -3.93
CA GLN A 159 12.04 -8.37 -3.09
C GLN A 159 10.75 -7.94 -3.80
N ALA A 160 10.74 -6.80 -4.50
CA ALA A 160 9.55 -6.30 -5.18
C ALA A 160 9.00 -7.35 -6.17
N GLU A 161 9.89 -7.96 -6.95
CA GLU A 161 9.55 -9.05 -7.88
C GLU A 161 8.96 -10.26 -7.14
N VAL A 162 9.67 -10.77 -6.12
CA VAL A 162 9.23 -11.95 -5.34
C VAL A 162 7.90 -11.69 -4.61
N LEU A 163 7.73 -10.52 -4.01
CA LEU A 163 6.53 -10.15 -3.27
C LEU A 163 5.31 -10.10 -4.18
N SER A 164 5.47 -9.56 -5.39
CA SER A 164 4.38 -9.51 -6.39
C SER A 164 3.94 -10.91 -6.79
N VAL A 165 4.89 -11.79 -7.16
CA VAL A 165 4.60 -13.18 -7.53
C VAL A 165 3.95 -13.94 -6.37
N TYR A 166 4.47 -13.82 -5.16
CA TYR A 166 3.96 -14.55 -4.01
C TYR A 166 2.54 -14.10 -3.63
N ARG A 167 2.26 -12.79 -3.66
CA ARG A 167 0.91 -12.27 -3.42
C ARG A 167 -0.08 -12.78 -4.45
N ASN A 168 0.29 -12.79 -5.73
CA ASN A 168 -0.56 -13.36 -6.79
C ASN A 168 -0.84 -14.85 -6.53
N ALA A 169 0.15 -15.60 -6.06
CA ALA A 169 -0.02 -17.01 -5.77
C ALA A 169 -0.98 -17.27 -4.58
N LEU A 170 -0.88 -16.47 -3.53
CA LEU A 170 -1.80 -16.51 -2.37
C LEU A 170 -3.22 -16.14 -2.77
N ASN A 171 -3.36 -15.07 -3.54
CA ASN A 171 -4.64 -14.54 -4.01
C ASN A 171 -5.39 -15.53 -4.92
N ASN A 172 -4.65 -16.30 -5.74
CA ASN A 172 -5.23 -17.30 -6.63
C ASN A 172 -5.29 -18.71 -6.01
N ASN A 173 -4.98 -18.85 -4.72
CA ASN A 173 -4.84 -20.14 -4.02
C ASN A 173 -3.90 -21.14 -4.73
N THR A 174 -2.96 -20.67 -5.55
CA THR A 174 -1.94 -21.55 -6.15
C THR A 174 -0.83 -21.89 -5.16
N VAL A 175 -0.74 -21.13 -4.07
CA VAL A 175 -0.08 -21.52 -2.83
C VAL A 175 -1.14 -21.79 -1.77
N GLN A 176 -0.94 -22.87 -1.02
CA GLN A 176 -1.73 -23.16 0.17
C GLN A 176 -0.92 -22.80 1.41
N SER A 177 -1.25 -21.67 2.03
CA SER A 177 -0.62 -21.25 3.28
C SER A 177 -1.17 -21.99 4.48
N THR A 178 -0.35 -22.04 5.52
CA THR A 178 -0.71 -22.55 6.84
C THR A 178 -0.74 -21.44 7.87
N GLU A 179 -1.27 -21.72 9.06
CA GLU A 179 -1.17 -20.80 10.20
C GLU A 179 0.28 -20.47 10.56
N MET A 180 1.18 -21.45 10.46
CA MET A 180 2.60 -21.28 10.74
C MET A 180 3.26 -20.27 9.80
N ASP A 181 2.78 -20.17 8.55
CA ASP A 181 3.29 -19.19 7.59
C ASP A 181 2.92 -17.76 7.99
N ALA A 182 1.69 -17.56 8.44
CA ALA A 182 1.25 -16.25 8.95
C ALA A 182 2.05 -15.84 10.20
N VAL A 183 2.28 -16.78 11.13
CA VAL A 183 3.10 -16.58 12.32
C VAL A 183 4.55 -16.23 11.94
N LEU A 184 5.13 -16.95 10.98
CA LEU A 184 6.49 -16.72 10.52
C LEU A 184 6.64 -15.30 9.95
N PHE A 185 5.78 -14.90 9.01
CA PHE A 185 5.87 -13.58 8.39
C PHE A 185 5.63 -12.45 9.39
N LYS A 186 4.69 -12.61 10.31
CA LYS A 186 4.47 -11.65 11.40
C LYS A 186 5.74 -11.49 12.25
N ARG A 187 6.38 -12.60 12.63
CA ARG A 187 7.59 -12.60 13.45
C ARG A 187 8.78 -11.95 12.73
N ILE A 188 8.95 -12.21 11.44
CA ILE A 188 9.95 -11.52 10.61
C ILE A 188 9.66 -10.01 10.57
N GLY A 189 8.39 -9.63 10.40
CA GLY A 189 7.95 -8.24 10.47
C GLY A 189 8.30 -7.57 11.81
N ASP A 190 8.13 -8.27 12.92
CA ASP A 190 8.50 -7.78 14.26
C ASP A 190 10.01 -7.61 14.41
N PHE A 191 10.82 -8.53 13.88
CA PHE A 191 12.28 -8.40 13.87
C PHE A 191 12.74 -7.19 13.04
N ILE A 192 12.14 -6.95 11.87
CA ILE A 192 12.38 -5.74 11.07
C ILE A 192 12.00 -4.49 11.88
N LYS A 193 10.83 -4.52 12.52
CA LYS A 193 10.36 -3.44 13.38
C LYS A 193 11.29 -3.17 14.57
N GLN A 194 12.09 -4.13 15.01
CA GLN A 194 13.02 -3.98 16.15
C GLN A 194 14.49 -3.77 15.75
N ALA A 195 14.85 -3.97 14.47
CA ALA A 195 16.21 -3.85 13.98
C ALA A 195 16.75 -2.40 13.96
N THR A 196 17.44 -2.00 15.03
CA THR A 196 18.07 -0.67 15.13
C THR A 196 19.41 -0.56 14.39
N LEU A 197 20.07 -1.68 14.11
CA LEU A 197 21.33 -1.73 13.37
C LEU A 197 21.09 -2.12 11.90
N LEU A 198 21.78 -1.44 10.98
CA LEU A 198 21.64 -1.69 9.55
C LEU A 198 21.89 -3.16 9.16
N PRO A 199 22.95 -3.85 9.64
CA PRO A 199 23.17 -5.26 9.31
C PRO A 199 22.00 -6.17 9.73
N ASN A 200 21.41 -5.93 10.91
CA ASN A 200 20.26 -6.71 11.38
C ASN A 200 19.05 -6.49 10.49
N PHE A 201 18.79 -5.24 10.11
CA PHE A 201 17.71 -4.91 9.19
C PHE A 201 17.89 -5.60 7.83
N LEU A 202 19.07 -5.49 7.22
CA LEU A 202 19.37 -6.14 5.94
C LEU A 202 19.21 -7.66 6.04
N ASN A 203 19.67 -8.28 7.14
CA ASN A 203 19.50 -9.71 7.37
C ASN A 203 18.02 -10.12 7.42
N PHE A 204 17.20 -9.45 8.25
CA PHE A 204 15.78 -9.79 8.36
C PHE A 204 15.00 -9.46 7.08
N TYR A 205 15.39 -8.42 6.36
CA TYR A 205 14.84 -8.10 5.04
C TYR A 205 15.14 -9.22 4.03
N GLY A 206 16.36 -9.74 4.03
CA GLY A 206 16.75 -10.91 3.24
C GLY A 206 15.97 -12.16 3.62
N MET A 207 15.82 -12.44 4.93
CA MET A 207 15.01 -13.57 5.42
C MET A 207 13.56 -13.48 4.96
N PHE A 208 12.98 -12.28 4.98
CA PHE A 208 11.62 -12.04 4.49
C PHE A 208 11.49 -12.41 3.01
N THR A 209 12.41 -11.92 2.17
CA THR A 209 12.46 -12.23 0.74
C THR A 209 12.63 -13.72 0.47
N THR A 210 13.58 -14.37 1.15
CA THR A 210 13.83 -15.82 1.00
C THR A 210 12.63 -16.65 1.45
N SER A 211 11.96 -16.27 2.55
CA SER A 211 10.79 -16.98 3.04
C SER A 211 9.64 -16.95 2.04
N MET A 212 9.41 -15.81 1.37
CA MET A 212 8.44 -15.72 0.27
C MET A 212 8.87 -16.58 -0.92
N LYS A 213 10.14 -16.48 -1.33
CA LYS A 213 10.66 -17.22 -2.49
C LYS A 213 10.51 -18.74 -2.34
N ASN A 214 10.77 -19.28 -1.15
CA ASN A 214 10.65 -20.71 -0.85
C ASN A 214 9.20 -21.21 -0.88
N LYS A 215 8.22 -20.31 -0.84
CA LYS A 215 6.79 -20.63 -0.87
C LYS A 215 6.20 -20.52 -2.26
N ILE A 216 6.87 -19.84 -3.19
CA ILE A 216 6.45 -19.80 -4.59
C ILE A 216 6.79 -21.17 -5.20
N PRO A 217 5.84 -21.91 -5.78
CA PRO A 217 6.13 -23.16 -6.45
C PRO A 217 7.13 -22.90 -7.58
N HIS A 218 8.24 -23.64 -7.57
CA HIS A 218 9.18 -23.61 -8.68
C HIS A 218 8.44 -24.10 -9.93
N GLN A 219 8.32 -23.23 -10.94
CA GLN A 219 7.83 -23.65 -12.24
C GLN A 219 8.80 -24.75 -12.74
N ALA A 220 8.27 -25.96 -12.88
CA ALA A 220 8.96 -27.08 -13.53
C ALA A 220 9.10 -26.80 -15.04
#